data_AF-A0A7C5XIF9-F1
#
_entry.id   AF-A0A7C5XIF9-F1
#
_cell.length_a   1.000
_cell.length_b   1.000
_cell.length_c   1.000
_cell.angle_alpha   90.00
_cell.angle_beta   90.00
_cell.angle_gamma   90.00
#
_symmetry.space_group_name_H-M   'P 1'
#
loop_
_entity.id
_entity.type
_entity.pdbx_description
1 polymer ?
#
loop_
_entity_poly.entity_id
_entity_poly.type
_entity_poly.pdbx_seq_one_letter_code
_entity_poly.pdbx_strand_id
1 'polypeptide(L)' 'MKGLEELIRGAVIKYMDVKKHGGKVFVIWNNEVKEFTDITSARKNALSMPGITIIIQVPTKDEADEAFTRFLRVMS' A
#
# COMPACT_ATOMS: atom_id res chain seq x y z
N MET A 1 4.71 15.65 -15.35
CA MET A 1 4.16 15.27 -14.03
C MET A 1 3.55 13.89 -14.19
N LYS A 2 3.94 12.91 -13.37
CA LYS A 2 3.18 11.65 -13.30
C LYS A 2 1.81 11.95 -12.74
N GLY A 3 0.76 11.42 -13.37
CA GLY A 3 -0.60 11.58 -12.87
C GLY A 3 -0.78 10.88 -11.51
N LEU A 4 -1.79 11.28 -10.73
CA LEU A 4 -2.14 10.60 -9.48
C LEU A 4 -2.37 9.09 -9.70
N GLU A 5 -2.95 8.71 -10.84
CA GLU A 5 -3.14 7.31 -11.22
C GLU A 5 -1.81 6.54 -11.32
N GLU A 6 -0.79 7.12 -11.96
CA GLU A 6 0.51 6.46 -12.12
C GLU A 6 1.23 6.30 -10.77
N LEU A 7 1.06 7.28 -9.86
CA LEU A 7 1.59 7.20 -8.49
C LEU A 7 0.91 6.07 -7.70
N ILE A 8 -0.42 5.99 -7.77
CA ILE A 8 -1.19 4.91 -7.11
C ILE A 8 -0.79 3.56 -7.69
N ARG A 9 -0.74 3.43 -9.02
CA ARG A 9 -0.37 2.18 -9.69
C ARG A 9 1.03 1.72 -9.27
N GLY A 10 2.01 2.62 -9.30
CA GLY A 10 3.38 2.32 -8.89
C GLY A 10 3.48 1.90 -7.42
N ALA A 11 2.71 2.55 -6.54
CA ALA A 11 2.66 2.19 -5.13
C ALA A 11 2.02 0.81 -4.91
N VAL A 12 0.90 0.51 -5.58
CA VAL A 12 0.23 -0.79 -5.47
C VAL A 12 1.14 -1.91 -5.99
N ILE A 13 1.73 -1.78 -7.18
CA ILE A 13 2.62 -2.81 -7.74
C ILE A 13 3.81 -3.07 -6.80
N LYS A 14 4.40 -2.00 -6.24
CA LYS A 14 5.60 -2.10 -5.41
C LYS A 14 5.32 -2.71 -4.03
N TYR A 15 4.24 -2.30 -3.38
CA TYR A 15 4.01 -2.62 -1.96
C TYR A 15 2.99 -3.73 -1.74
N MET A 16 2.14 -4.04 -2.72
CA MET A 16 1.14 -5.11 -2.61
C MET A 16 1.73 -6.52 -2.89
N ASP A 17 3.00 -6.75 -2.56
CA ASP A 17 3.62 -8.08 -2.57
C ASP A 17 3.32 -8.80 -1.25
N VAL A 18 2.24 -9.59 -1.22
CA VAL A 18 1.79 -10.34 -0.03
C VAL A 18 2.89 -11.24 0.55
N LYS A 19 3.79 -11.78 -0.29
CA LYS A 19 4.86 -12.66 0.20
C LYS A 19 5.91 -11.90 0.99
N LYS A 20 6.20 -10.65 0.62
CA LYS A 20 7.21 -9.80 1.28
C LYS A 20 6.62 -8.90 2.36
N HIS A 21 5.37 -8.48 2.18
CA HIS A 21 4.79 -7.37 2.92
C HIS A 21 3.47 -7.71 3.61
N GLY A 22 2.99 -8.94 3.52
CA GLY A 22 1.71 -9.34 4.11
C GLY A 22 1.57 -8.99 5.59
N GLY A 23 0.40 -8.47 5.96
CA GLY A 23 0.09 -8.01 7.33
C GLY A 23 0.62 -6.62 7.68
N LYS A 24 1.35 -5.96 6.77
CA LYS A 24 1.87 -4.61 6.99
C LYS A 24 0.95 -3.54 6.41
N VAL A 25 1.09 -2.33 6.91
CA VAL A 25 0.44 -1.14 6.40
C VAL A 25 1.51 -0.12 6.02
N PHE A 26 1.48 0.36 4.79
CA PHE A 26 2.39 1.40 4.30
C PHE A 26 1.66 2.73 4.23
N VAL A 27 2.31 3.78 4.71
CA VAL A 27 1.92 5.17 4.50
C VAL A 27 2.95 5.79 3.56
N ILE A 28 2.48 6.25 2.40
CA ILE A 28 3.30 6.84 1.35
C ILE A 28 2.92 8.30 1.22
N TRP A 29 3.88 9.18 1.41
CA TRP A 29 3.70 10.62 1.33
C TRP A 29 4.89 11.24 0.60
N ASN A 30 4.63 11.90 -0.53
CA ASN A 30 5.68 12.34 -1.46
C ASN A 30 6.64 11.18 -1.82
N ASN A 31 7.90 11.27 -1.39
CA ASN A 31 8.92 10.23 -1.59
C ASN A 31 9.21 9.42 -0.31
N GLU A 32 8.53 9.71 0.79
CA GLU A 32 8.68 8.99 2.05
C GLU A 32 7.70 7.81 2.14
N VAL A 33 8.20 6.70 2.67
CA VAL A 33 7.40 5.52 2.98
C VAL A 33 7.66 5.10 4.40
N LYS A 34 6.58 4.98 5.18
CA LYS A 34 6.59 4.47 6.55
C LYS A 34 5.80 3.18 6.64
N GLU A 35 6.35 2.21 7.36
CA GLU A 35 5.76 0.90 7.58
C GLU A 35 5.15 0.84 8.99
N PHE A 36 3.99 0.20 9.09
CA PHE A 36 3.25 -0.05 10.31
C PHE A 36 2.75 -1.49 10.34
N THR A 37 2.47 -1.99 11.54
CA THR A 37 1.84 -3.30 11.76
C THR A 37 0.34 -3.20 12.03
N ASP A 38 -0.20 -1.98 12.14
CA ASP A 38 -1.60 -1.74 12.41
C ASP A 38 -2.14 -0.51 11.67
N ILE A 39 -3.41 -0.56 11.29
CA ILE A 39 -4.06 0.49 10.50
C ILE A 39 -4.31 1.76 11.33
N THR A 40 -4.44 1.67 12.65
CA THR A 40 -4.73 2.80 13.51
C THR A 40 -3.54 3.76 13.59
N SER A 41 -2.34 3.22 13.84
CA SER A 41 -1.08 3.97 13.85
C SER A 41 -0.78 4.55 12.47
N ALA A 42 -0.99 3.78 11.41
CA ALA A 42 -0.81 4.23 10.04
C ALA A 42 -1.72 5.43 9.71
N ARG A 43 -3.01 5.35 10.06
CA ARG A 43 -3.96 6.47 9.86
C ARG A 43 -3.59 7.70 10.67
N LYS A 44 -3.23 7.52 11.95
CA LYS A 44 -2.79 8.63 12.80
C LYS A 44 -1.57 9.34 12.19
N ASN A 45 -0.63 8.57 11.64
CA ASN A 45 0.51 9.13 10.94
C ASN A 45 0.09 9.87 9.65
N ALA A 46 -0.72 9.23 8.81
CA ALA A 46 -1.18 9.81 7.54
C ALA A 46 -1.94 11.13 7.72
N LEU A 47 -2.79 11.23 8.75
CA LEU A 47 -3.55 12.44 9.06
C LEU A 47 -2.68 13.60 9.57
N SER A 48 -1.48 13.31 10.08
CA SER A 48 -0.52 14.34 10.49
C SER A 48 0.29 14.91 9.33
N MET A 49 0.22 14.29 8.14
CA MET A 49 0.96 14.72 6.95
C MET A 49 0.12 15.70 6.11
N PRO A 50 0.67 16.85 5.69
CA PRO A 50 -0.04 17.77 4.80
C PRO A 50 -0.08 17.23 3.36
N GLY A 51 -1.20 17.42 2.65
CA GLY A 51 -1.35 17.04 1.24
C GLY A 51 -1.94 15.64 1.03
N ILE A 52 -1.59 14.99 -0.08
CA ILE A 52 -2.09 13.66 -0.44
C ILE A 52 -1.18 12.59 0.16
N THR A 53 -1.79 11.66 0.90
CA THR A 53 -1.13 10.50 1.49
C THR A 53 -1.84 9.23 1.04
N ILE A 54 -1.08 8.22 0.61
CA ILE A 54 -1.62 6.91 0.21
C ILE A 54 -1.37 5.93 1.35
N ILE A 55 -2.42 5.23 1.79
CA ILE A 55 -2.33 4.16 2.77
C ILE A 55 -2.59 2.84 2.06
N ILE A 56 -1.66 1.89 2.17
CA ILE A 56 -1.77 0.55 1.59
C ILE A 56 -1.70 -0.47 2.72
N GLN A 57 -2.82 -1.11 3.02
CA GLN A 57 -2.84 -2.29 3.87
C GLN A 57 -2.65 -3.54 3.00
N VAL A 58 -1.59 -4.29 3.26
CA VAL A 58 -1.28 -5.51 2.52
C VAL A 58 -1.89 -6.70 3.26
N PRO A 59 -2.81 -7.45 2.63
CA PRO A 59 -3.40 -8.62 3.28
C PRO A 59 -2.32 -9.65 3.61
N THR A 60 -2.55 -10.42 4.66
CA THR A 60 -1.75 -11.61 4.94
C THR A 60 -1.98 -12.70 3.88
N LYS A 61 -1.13 -13.73 3.86
CA LYS A 61 -1.28 -14.84 2.91
C LYS A 61 -2.61 -15.58 3.07
N ASP A 62 -3.13 -15.64 4.30
CA ASP A 62 -4.36 -16.38 4.60
C ASP A 62 -5.61 -15.57 4.23
N GLU A 63 -5.48 -14.25 4.14
CA GLU A 63 -6.54 -13.32 3.69
C GLU A 63 -6.52 -13.12 2.15
N ALA A 64 -5.38 -13.34 1.50
CA ALA A 64 -5.20 -13.16 0.07
C ALA A 64 -5.58 -14.45 -0.69
N ASP A 65 -6.79 -14.48 -1.25
CA ASP A 65 -7.24 -15.58 -2.09
C ASP A 65 -6.59 -15.60 -3.49
N GLU A 66 -6.92 -16.63 -4.26
CA GLU A 66 -6.38 -16.80 -5.62
C GLU A 66 -6.84 -15.67 -6.56
N ALA A 67 -8.05 -15.13 -6.37
CA ALA A 67 -8.58 -14.04 -7.16
C ALA A 67 -7.80 -12.75 -6.94
N PHE A 68 -7.47 -12.44 -5.68
CA PHE A 68 -6.62 -11.31 -5.31
C PHE A 68 -5.22 -11.45 -5.92
N THR A 69 -4.63 -12.64 -5.82
CA THR A 69 -3.31 -12.92 -6.41
C THR A 69 -3.33 -12.75 -7.94
N ARG A 70 -4.42 -13.15 -8.61
CA ARG A 70 -4.60 -12.92 -10.06
C ARG A 70 -4.76 -11.44 -10.40
N PHE A 71 -5.53 -10.70 -9.61
CA PHE A 71 -5.68 -9.25 -9.79
C PHE A 71 -4.32 -8.52 -9.76
N LEU A 72 -3.48 -8.84 -8.77
CA LEU A 72 -2.15 -8.23 -8.67
C LEU A 72 -1.25 -8.54 -9.86
N ARG A 73 -1.35 -9.74 -10.44
CA ARG A 73 -0.62 -10.11 -11.66
C ARG A 73 -1.06 -9.32 -12.89
N VAL A 74 -2.35 -9.01 -13.02
CA VAL A 74 -2.87 -8.18 -14.13
C VAL A 74 -2.39 -6.72 -14.01
N MET A 75 -2.15 -6.26 -12.79
CA MET A 75 -1.66 -4.91 -12.51
C MET A 75 -0.13 -4.76 -12.72
N SER A 76 0.61 -5.86 -12.79
CA SER A 76 2.08 -5.91 -12.92
C SER A 76 2.54 -5.85 -14.37
#